data_AF-A0A6V7I8N3-F1
#
_entry.id   AF-A0A6V7I8N3-F1
#
_cell.length_a   1.000
_cell.length_b   1.000
_cell.length_c   1.000
_cell.angle_alpha   90.00
_cell.angle_beta   90.00
_cell.angle_gamma   90.00
#
_symmetry.space_group_name_H-M   'P 1'
#
loop_
_entity.id
_entity.type
_entity.pdbx_description
1 polymer ?
#
loop_
_entity_poly.entity_id
_entity_poly.type
_entity_poly.pdbx_seq_one_letter_code
_entity_poly.pdbx_strand_id
1 'polypeptide(L)'
;AEAANDYIKKMAVYFPPDSLPRFDLLLLGMGPDGHTCSLFPGHRVLDETSRWVCPINDSPKPPPSRITLTFPVINNAKACLFAISGGSKADMVK
;
A
#
# COMPACT_ATOMS: atom_id res chain seq x y z
N ALA A 1 0.11 13.90 -6.03
CA ALA A 1 -1.09 13.42 -6.75
C ALA A 1 -0.77 12.97 -8.16
N GLU A 2 -0.04 13.78 -8.94
CA GLU A 2 0.39 13.45 -10.31
C GLU A 2 1.09 12.09 -10.43
N ALA A 3 2.12 11.83 -9.60
CA ALA A 3 2.83 10.55 -9.59
C ALA A 3 1.93 9.33 -9.33
N ALA A 4 0.91 9.45 -8.47
CA ALA A 4 -0.02 8.36 -8.21
C ALA A 4 -0.92 8.09 -9.43
N ASN A 5 -1.38 9.15 -10.10
CA ASN A 5 -2.18 9.04 -11.32
C ASN A 5 -1.37 8.47 -12.49
N ASP A 6 -0.11 8.89 -12.62
CA ASP A 6 0.83 8.31 -13.59
C ASP A 6 1.04 6.80 -13.34
N TYR A 7 1.21 6.39 -12.08
CA TYR A 7 1.36 4.98 -11.74
C TYR A 7 0.10 4.17 -12.05
N ILE A 8 -1.09 4.72 -11.81
CA ILE A 8 -2.37 4.09 -12.20
C ILE A 8 -2.43 3.88 -13.72
N LYS A 9 -2.05 4.90 -14.52
CA LYS A 9 -2.03 4.78 -15.99
C LYS A 9 -1.09 3.68 -16.46
N LYS A 10 0.08 3.54 -15.81
CA LYS A 10 1.04 2.47 -16.11
C LYS A 10 0.50 1.09 -15.72
N MET A 11 -0.17 0.98 -14.58
CA MET A 11 -0.82 -0.26 -14.16
C MET A 11 -1.94 -0.68 -15.12
N ALA A 12 -2.73 0.26 -15.63
CA ALA A 12 -3.83 0.00 -16.56
C ALA A 12 -3.39 -0.60 -17.91
N VAL A 13 -2.09 -0.57 -18.23
CA VAL A 13 -1.53 -1.29 -19.40
C VAL A 13 -1.56 -2.82 -19.19
N TYR A 14 -1.48 -3.26 -17.93
CA TYR A 14 -1.37 -4.68 -17.56
C TYR A 14 -2.63 -5.22 -16.89
N PHE A 15 -3.44 -4.36 -16.28
CA PHE A 15 -4.67 -4.72 -15.59
C PHE A 15 -5.88 -4.09 -16.28
N PRO A 16 -7.00 -4.83 -16.44
CA PRO A 16 -8.21 -4.27 -17.02
C PRO A 16 -8.71 -3.09 -16.17
N PRO A 17 -9.01 -1.93 -16.78
CA PRO A 17 -9.35 -0.70 -16.05
C PRO A 17 -10.65 -0.83 -15.24
N ASP A 18 -11.55 -1.71 -15.66
CA ASP A 18 -12.88 -1.90 -15.06
C ASP A 18 -12.89 -2.93 -13.92
N SER A 19 -11.71 -3.40 -13.50
CA SER A 19 -11.56 -4.42 -12.45
C SER A 19 -10.46 -4.05 -11.46
N LEU A 20 -10.54 -4.56 -10.23
CA LEU A 20 -9.44 -4.40 -9.28
C LEU A 20 -8.20 -5.16 -9.79
N PRO A 21 -7.01 -4.55 -9.79
CA PRO A 21 -5.76 -5.22 -10.13
C PRO A 21 -5.54 -6.40 -9.20
N ARG A 22 -5.26 -7.57 -9.79
CA ARG A 22 -4.96 -8.79 -9.04
C ARG A 22 -3.52 -9.20 -9.28
N PHE A 23 -2.68 -9.02 -8.28
CA PHE A 23 -1.31 -9.50 -8.28
C PHE A 23 -1.27 -10.96 -7.82
N ASP A 24 -0.40 -11.78 -8.41
CA ASP A 24 -0.15 -13.13 -7.90
C ASP A 24 0.54 -13.10 -6.52
N LEU A 25 1.46 -12.16 -6.34
CA LEU A 25 2.22 -11.99 -5.09
C LEU A 25 2.55 -10.51 -4.88
N LEU A 26 2.32 -10.02 -3.66
CA LEU A 26 2.88 -8.76 -3.17
C LEU A 26 3.91 -9.04 -2.07
N LEU A 27 5.13 -8.55 -2.25
CA LEU A 27 6.16 -8.55 -1.21
C LEU A 27 6.01 -7.29 -0.36
N LEU A 28 5.69 -7.46 0.92
CA LEU A 28 5.38 -6.36 1.83
C LEU A 28 6.35 -6.34 3.00
N GLY A 29 6.69 -5.12 3.44
CA GLY A 29 7.36 -4.87 4.72
C GLY A 29 6.34 -4.43 5.77
N MET A 30 6.82 -4.32 7.02
CA MET A 30 6.04 -3.76 8.12
C MET A 30 6.92 -2.88 9.01
N GLY A 31 6.39 -1.71 9.39
CA GLY A 31 7.00 -0.86 10.41
C GLY A 31 6.74 -1.34 11.85
N PRO A 32 7.44 -0.76 12.85
CA PRO A 32 7.22 -1.08 14.27
C PRO A 32 5.82 -0.70 14.80
N ASP A 33 5.12 0.16 14.08
CA ASP A 33 3.75 0.62 14.26
C ASP A 33 2.74 -0.18 13.41
N GLY A 34 3.16 -1.26 12.75
CA GLY A 34 2.29 -2.12 11.95
C GLY A 34 1.97 -1.60 10.55
N HIS A 35 2.41 -0.39 10.16
CA HIS A 35 2.17 0.12 8.81
C HIS A 35 2.82 -0.79 7.76
N THR A 36 2.13 -0.99 6.64
CA THR A 36 2.69 -1.56 5.41
C THR A 36 2.50 -0.58 4.25
N CYS A 37 3.26 -0.73 3.18
CA CYS A 37 3.36 0.28 2.12
C CYS A 37 3.56 1.69 2.73
N SER A 38 2.65 2.63 2.46
CA SER A 38 2.57 3.91 3.21
C SER A 38 1.23 4.06 3.94
N LEU A 39 0.63 2.94 4.33
CA LEU A 39 -0.66 2.86 5.03
C LEU A 39 -0.42 2.88 6.54
N PHE A 40 -0.30 4.08 7.09
CA PHE A 40 -0.02 4.30 8.52
C PHE A 40 -1.28 4.23 9.38
N PRO A 41 -1.20 3.68 10.61
CA PRO A 41 -2.33 3.66 11.55
C PRO A 41 -2.95 5.05 11.74
N GLY A 42 -4.28 5.13 11.67
CA GLY A 42 -5.04 6.38 11.85
C GLY A 42 -4.94 7.38 10.70
N HIS A 43 -4.23 7.08 9.62
CA HIS A 43 -4.13 7.98 8.47
C HIS A 43 -5.36 7.86 7.57
N ARG A 44 -5.92 8.99 7.10
CA ARG A 44 -7.14 9.04 6.25
C ARG A 44 -7.11 8.18 4.98
N VAL A 45 -5.92 7.83 4.50
CA VAL A 45 -5.74 6.97 3.30
C VAL A 45 -6.25 5.54 3.53
N LEU A 46 -6.37 5.10 4.79
CA LEU A 46 -6.88 3.77 5.13
C LEU A 46 -8.35 3.61 4.74
N ASP A 47 -9.11 4.72 4.66
CA ASP A 47 -10.53 4.74 4.28
C ASP A 47 -10.74 4.71 2.75
N GLU A 48 -9.67 4.70 1.96
CA GLU A 48 -9.76 4.67 0.50
C GLU A 48 -10.24 3.30 0.01
N THR A 49 -11.34 3.29 -0.72
CA THR A 49 -11.99 2.08 -1.23
C THR A 49 -12.10 2.02 -2.76
N SER A 50 -11.83 3.12 -3.46
CA SER A 50 -12.08 3.28 -4.89
C SER A 50 -10.82 3.31 -5.74
N ARG A 51 -9.77 3.99 -5.26
CA ARG A 51 -8.52 4.19 -6.02
C ARG A 51 -7.59 3.01 -5.85
N TRP A 52 -6.84 2.69 -6.90
CA TRP A 52 -5.77 1.67 -6.83
C TRP A 52 -4.53 2.18 -6.08
N VAL A 53 -4.18 3.45 -6.32
CA VAL A 53 -2.98 4.11 -5.79
C VAL A 53 -3.36 5.48 -5.26
N CYS A 54 -2.85 5.81 -4.08
CA CYS A 54 -3.04 7.12 -3.46
C CYS A 54 -1.72 7.85 -3.24
N PRO A 55 -1.69 9.19 -3.43
CA PRO A 55 -0.62 10.02 -2.92
C PRO A 55 -0.80 10.26 -1.41
N ILE A 56 0.30 10.38 -0.70
CA ILE A 56 0.36 10.84 0.70
C ILE A 56 1.42 11.92 0.76
N ASN A 57 1.14 13.04 1.44
CA ASN A 57 2.09 14.15 1.60
C ASN A 57 2.40 14.45 3.07
N ASP A 58 1.82 13.67 3.97
CA ASP A 58 1.78 13.87 5.41
C ASP A 58 2.09 12.55 6.15
N SER A 59 2.97 11.74 5.58
CA SER A 59 3.47 10.54 6.25
C SER A 59 4.10 10.93 7.59
N PRO A 60 3.74 10.25 8.70
CA PRO A 60 4.31 10.53 10.02
C PRO A 60 5.80 10.12 10.11
N LYS A 61 6.31 9.41 9.10
CA LYS A 61 7.73 9.03 8.98
C LYS A 61 8.37 9.64 7.72
N PRO A 62 9.57 10.21 7.80
CA PRO A 62 10.24 10.80 6.64
C PRO A 62 10.59 9.74 5.57
N PRO A 63 10.61 10.11 4.27
CA PRO A 63 10.08 11.37 3.72
C PRO A 63 8.55 11.45 3.81
N PRO A 64 7.98 12.67 3.92
CA PRO A 64 6.53 12.87 4.08
C PRO A 64 5.73 12.51 2.82
N SER A 65 6.32 12.73 1.64
CA SER A 65 5.68 12.51 0.35
C SER A 65 5.93 11.11 -0.19
N ARG A 66 4.85 10.37 -0.46
CA ARG A 66 4.84 8.97 -0.92
C ARG A 66 3.69 8.72 -1.90
N ILE A 67 3.76 7.62 -2.64
CA ILE A 67 2.58 7.00 -3.26
C ILE A 67 2.43 5.59 -2.68
N THR A 68 1.21 5.08 -2.59
CA THR A 68 0.94 3.78 -1.99
C THR A 68 -0.16 3.04 -2.72
N LEU A 69 -0.03 1.72 -2.81
CA LEU A 69 -1.18 0.86 -3.05
C LEU A 69 -2.17 0.99 -1.89
N THR A 70 -3.45 0.88 -2.21
CA THR A 70 -4.57 0.94 -1.26
C THR A 70 -4.98 -0.45 -0.82
N PHE A 71 -5.75 -0.56 0.27
CA PHE A 71 -6.23 -1.86 0.75
C PHE A 71 -7.06 -2.64 -0.29
N PRO A 72 -7.94 -2.04 -1.11
CA PRO A 72 -8.63 -2.78 -2.17
C PRO A 72 -7.68 -3.53 -3.09
N VAL A 73 -6.53 -2.94 -3.46
CA VAL A 73 -5.55 -3.61 -4.34
C VAL A 73 -4.75 -4.66 -3.58
N ILE A 74 -4.31 -4.35 -2.36
CA ILE A 74 -3.52 -5.29 -1.55
C ILE A 74 -4.35 -6.54 -1.22
N ASN A 75 -5.60 -6.36 -0.80
CA ASN A 75 -6.51 -7.45 -0.44
C ASN A 75 -7.00 -8.27 -1.63
N ASN A 76 -6.91 -7.72 -2.86
CA ASN A 76 -7.26 -8.44 -4.07
C ASN A 76 -6.09 -9.31 -4.61
N ALA A 77 -4.87 -9.15 -4.07
CA ALA A 77 -3.75 -10.00 -4.44
C ALA A 77 -4.00 -11.47 -4.02
N LYS A 78 -3.52 -12.42 -4.83
CA LYS A 78 -3.62 -13.86 -4.53
C LYS A 78 -2.81 -14.24 -3.30
N ALA A 79 -1.65 -13.62 -3.08
CA ALA A 79 -0.85 -13.78 -1.89
C ALA A 79 -0.16 -12.47 -1.51
N CYS A 80 -0.08 -12.21 -0.20
CA CYS A 80 0.76 -11.17 0.37
C CYS A 80 1.83 -11.84 1.25
N LEU A 81 3.10 -11.67 0.89
CA LEU A 81 4.24 -12.17 1.67
C LEU A 81 4.84 -11.02 2.47
N PHE A 82 4.78 -11.13 3.79
CA PHE A 82 5.39 -10.15 4.69
C PHE A 82 6.80 -10.57 5.09
N ALA A 83 7.81 -9.86 4.59
CA ALA A 83 9.21 -10.07 4.95
C ALA A 83 9.57 -9.20 6.16
N ILE A 84 9.40 -9.76 7.37
CA ILE A 84 9.53 -9.03 8.63
C ILE A 84 10.69 -9.61 9.46
N SER A 85 11.57 -8.73 9.94
CA SER A 85 12.65 -9.07 10.87
C SER A 85 12.86 -7.97 11.93
N GLY A 86 13.42 -8.36 13.08
CA GLY A 86 13.76 -7.47 14.20
C GLY A 86 12.70 -7.42 15.30
N GLY A 87 13.16 -7.36 16.56
CA GLY A 87 12.29 -7.44 17.75
C GLY A 87 11.33 -6.27 17.91
N SER A 88 11.64 -5.09 17.34
CA SER A 88 10.77 -3.90 17.40
C SER A 88 9.41 -4.06 16.71
N LYS A 89 9.21 -5.15 15.97
CA LYS A 89 7.97 -5.45 15.24
C LYS A 89 7.18 -6.59 15.88
N ALA A 90 7.73 -7.23 16.91
CA ALA A 90 7.18 -8.47 17.48
C ALA A 90 5.74 -8.29 17.97
N ASP A 91 5.43 -7.17 18.62
CA ASP A 91 4.08 -6.91 19.15
C ASP A 91 3.02 -6.70 18.06
N MET A 92 3.42 -6.38 16.83
CA MET A 92 2.52 -6.20 15.70
C MET A 92 2.20 -7.51 14.96
N VAL A 93 2.92 -8.60 15.22
CA VAL A 93 2.78 -9.91 14.53
C VAL A 93 2.05 -10.96 15.40
N LYS A 94 1.78 -10.66 16.66
CA LYS A 94 1.18 -11.60 17.61
C LYS A 94 -0.28 -11.92 17.32
#